data_AF-A0AAV2S4R8-F1
#
_entry.id   AF-A0AAV2S4R8-F1
#
_cell.length_a   1.000
_cell.length_b   1.000
_cell.length_c   1.000
_cell.angle_alpha   90.00
_cell.angle_beta   90.00
_cell.angle_gamma   90.00
#
_symmetry.space_group_name_H-M   'P 1'
#
loop_
_entity.id
_entity.type
_entity.pdbx_description
1 polymer ?
#
loop_
_entity_poly.entity_id
_entity_poly.type
_entity_poly.pdbx_seq_one_letter_code
_entity_poly.pdbx_strand_id
1 'polypeptide(L)'
;LGLVFMMLMVVYCRSNKKTKIVYDSITVRDGMYKAKERVSHGSNRYVLVKFVEEEKTIEVYNLRSDMLRFICLENINNINIKHTEDWTHIVISVVNHYDLFLSFPETSYGEKFHQEAELFFNKLGKEIKLQLESRVGIRRNITTVYDRKKMIAKLSHFVISKAWGDESEASETEKFINSVSESDKDYLKTKITQHELAEQLGIKSNCAFLQQLFKYMDLDKNGFISIKEFWDVMVVFAKGTPEEKAQLFFNIYDLDGNKKISAQDMEIIVKSSLGNESKNQDSNKLVENMLNAIGVSKDHQLDFQQFKQIFMGNSHVFHQIQIEQCNRYSVQNVAHRTFSLNVHCPTHRTTSETLFRERAEIEKESQNYELKKTQEGEISKHCRSLCNMISQNQNYWVLVALYTIIMWLIFLERAYYYT
;
A
#
# COMPACT_ATOMS: atom_id res chain seq x y z
N LEU A 1 -37.88 19.54 12.52
CA LEU A 1 -37.69 18.09 12.26
C LEU A 1 -38.30 17.62 10.94
N GLY A 2 -39.57 17.93 10.61
CA GLY A 2 -40.22 17.46 9.38
C GLY A 2 -39.53 17.85 8.06
N LEU A 3 -39.07 19.11 7.93
CA LEU A 3 -38.31 19.57 6.76
C LEU A 3 -36.96 18.86 6.60
N VAL A 4 -36.29 18.56 7.72
CA VAL A 4 -35.00 17.83 7.72
C VAL A 4 -35.22 16.39 7.27
N PHE A 5 -36.28 15.74 7.77
CA PHE A 5 -36.65 14.39 7.33
C PHE A 5 -37.00 14.35 5.83
N MET A 6 -37.79 15.31 5.35
CA MET A 6 -38.15 15.42 3.94
C MET A 6 -36.93 15.68 3.05
N MET A 7 -36.02 16.58 3.47
CA MET A 7 -34.76 16.80 2.77
C MET A 7 -33.89 15.54 2.74
N LEU A 8 -33.75 14.83 3.86
CA LEU A 8 -32.98 13.59 3.92
C LEU A 8 -33.58 12.50 3.02
N MET A 9 -34.91 12.37 2.99
CA MET A 9 -35.61 11.43 2.10
C MET A 9 -35.41 11.80 0.62
N VAL A 10 -35.55 13.08 0.27
CA VAL A 10 -35.32 13.55 -1.12
C VAL A 10 -33.86 13.35 -1.54
N VAL A 11 -32.92 13.65 -0.65
CA VAL A 11 -31.48 13.41 -0.89
C VAL A 11 -31.20 11.91 -1.03
N TYR A 12 -31.78 11.08 -0.18
CA TYR A 12 -31.66 9.62 -0.24
C TYR A 12 -32.20 9.04 -1.54
N CYS A 13 -33.43 9.41 -1.93
CA CYS A 13 -34.05 8.97 -3.18
C CYS A 13 -33.29 9.47 -4.42
N ARG A 14 -32.83 10.72 -4.42
CA ARG A 14 -31.98 11.26 -5.51
C ARG A 14 -30.63 10.56 -5.59
N SER A 15 -30.02 10.27 -4.44
CA SER A 15 -28.76 9.53 -4.36
C SER A 15 -28.92 8.11 -4.93
N ASN A 16 -29.95 7.38 -4.50
CA ASN A 16 -30.24 6.02 -5.00
C ASN A 16 -30.53 5.99 -6.50
N LYS A 17 -31.30 6.96 -7.02
CA LYS A 17 -31.55 7.07 -8.47
C LYS A 17 -30.25 7.36 -9.23
N LYS A 18 -29.41 8.28 -8.75
CA LYS A 18 -28.10 8.57 -9.36
C LYS A 18 -27.18 7.36 -9.32
N THR A 19 -27.11 6.63 -8.21
CA THR A 19 -26.28 5.42 -8.12
C THR A 19 -26.76 4.32 -9.07
N LYS A 20 -28.08 4.16 -9.25
CA LYS A 20 -28.63 3.20 -10.19
C LYS A 20 -28.29 3.56 -11.63
N ILE A 21 -28.47 4.82 -12.02
CA ILE A 21 -28.11 5.31 -13.37
C ILE A 21 -26.62 5.10 -13.66
N VAL A 22 -25.74 5.44 -12.71
CA VAL A 22 -24.29 5.23 -12.87
C VAL A 22 -23.97 3.75 -12.98
N TYR A 23 -24.59 2.90 -12.16
CA TYR A 23 -24.38 1.46 -12.22
C TYR A 23 -24.83 0.84 -13.54
N ASP A 24 -25.93 1.33 -14.12
CA ASP A 24 -26.46 0.85 -15.39
C ASP A 24 -25.64 1.35 -16.59
N SER A 25 -25.00 2.51 -16.49
CA SER A 25 -24.08 3.02 -17.52
C SER A 25 -22.74 2.29 -17.62
N ILE A 26 -22.41 1.42 -16.65
CA ILE A 26 -21.14 0.67 -16.66
C ILE A 26 -21.24 -0.45 -17.69
N THR A 27 -20.42 -0.38 -18.73
CA THR A 27 -20.23 -1.46 -19.71
C THR A 27 -19.47 -2.61 -19.06
N VAL A 28 -20.07 -3.79 -19.08
CA VAL A 28 -19.50 -5.01 -18.51
C VAL A 28 -18.93 -5.85 -19.66
N ARG A 29 -17.71 -6.36 -19.49
CA ARG A 29 -17.11 -7.35 -20.40
C ARG A 29 -17.55 -8.76 -20.00
N ASP A 30 -17.55 -9.68 -20.94
CA ASP A 30 -17.95 -11.07 -20.68
C ASP A 30 -17.16 -11.68 -19.51
N GLY A 31 -17.89 -12.33 -18.58
CA GLY A 31 -17.33 -12.94 -17.38
C GLY A 31 -16.98 -11.99 -16.23
N MET A 32 -17.32 -10.70 -16.32
CA MET A 32 -17.12 -9.73 -15.23
C MET A 32 -18.43 -9.36 -14.53
N TYR A 33 -18.35 -9.03 -13.23
CA TYR A 33 -19.49 -8.64 -12.41
C TYR A 33 -19.30 -7.23 -11.85
N LYS A 34 -20.20 -6.32 -12.20
CA LYS A 34 -20.19 -4.95 -11.65
C LYS A 34 -20.72 -4.95 -10.22
N ALA A 35 -20.00 -4.27 -9.33
CA ALA A 35 -20.40 -4.13 -7.93
C ALA A 35 -19.90 -2.80 -7.36
N LYS A 36 -20.43 -2.43 -6.19
CA LYS A 36 -19.93 -1.30 -5.42
C LYS A 36 -19.13 -1.82 -4.22
N GLU A 37 -17.82 -1.70 -4.28
CA GLU A 37 -16.91 -2.13 -3.22
C GLU A 37 -16.82 -1.07 -2.11
N ARG A 38 -16.78 -1.51 -0.85
CA ARG A 38 -16.52 -0.64 0.30
C ARG A 38 -15.02 -0.51 0.56
N VAL A 39 -14.49 0.71 0.41
CA VAL A 39 -13.06 1.01 0.57
C VAL A 39 -12.73 1.42 2.01
N SER A 40 -13.66 2.13 2.66
CA SER A 40 -13.55 2.55 4.05
C SER A 40 -14.92 2.58 4.73
N HIS A 41 -14.98 2.97 6.01
CA HIS A 41 -16.26 3.13 6.68
C HIS A 41 -17.22 4.13 5.99
N GLY A 42 -16.69 5.15 5.32
CA GLY A 42 -17.46 6.22 4.68
C GLY A 42 -17.36 6.30 3.16
N SER A 43 -16.48 5.51 2.52
CA SER A 43 -16.24 5.58 1.07
C SER A 43 -16.42 4.24 0.37
N ASN A 44 -17.03 4.32 -0.81
CA ASN A 44 -17.29 3.19 -1.69
C ASN A 44 -16.81 3.54 -3.10
N ARG A 45 -16.40 2.53 -3.88
CA ARG A 45 -16.00 2.68 -5.28
C ARG A 45 -16.73 1.66 -6.16
N TYR A 46 -16.93 1.98 -7.44
CA TYR A 46 -17.44 1.00 -8.40
C TYR A 46 -16.29 0.13 -8.89
N VAL A 47 -16.53 -1.18 -8.97
CA VAL A 47 -15.54 -2.17 -9.40
C VAL A 47 -16.16 -3.19 -10.35
N LEU A 48 -15.29 -3.84 -11.09
CA LEU A 48 -15.58 -5.03 -11.87
C LEU A 48 -14.84 -6.20 -11.23
N VAL A 49 -15.55 -7.25 -10.86
CA VAL A 49 -14.98 -8.46 -10.27
C VAL A 49 -14.95 -9.56 -11.34
N LYS A 50 -13.81 -10.22 -11.48
CA LYS A 50 -13.62 -11.34 -12.41
C LYS A 50 -13.09 -12.55 -11.64
N PHE A 51 -13.67 -13.71 -11.92
CA PHE A 51 -13.16 -14.99 -11.44
C PHE A 51 -12.29 -15.60 -12.55
N VAL A 52 -11.04 -15.94 -12.22
CA VAL A 52 -10.09 -16.52 -13.18
C VAL A 52 -9.77 -17.94 -12.74
N GLU A 53 -10.31 -18.92 -13.47
CA GLU A 53 -10.19 -20.34 -13.14
C GLU A 53 -8.75 -20.85 -13.31
N GLU A 54 -8.08 -20.47 -14.39
CA GLU A 54 -6.72 -20.92 -14.73
C GLU A 54 -5.70 -20.52 -13.66
N GLU A 55 -5.78 -19.28 -13.19
CA GLU A 55 -4.88 -18.73 -12.16
C GLU A 55 -5.38 -18.98 -10.73
N LYS A 56 -6.62 -19.47 -10.56
CA LYS A 56 -7.30 -19.61 -9.27
C LYS A 56 -7.35 -18.28 -8.49
N THR A 57 -7.62 -17.18 -9.20
CA THR A 57 -7.62 -15.83 -8.64
C THR A 57 -8.98 -15.15 -8.71
N ILE A 58 -9.25 -14.26 -7.75
CA ILE A 58 -10.33 -13.28 -7.83
C ILE A 58 -9.71 -11.94 -8.12
N GLU A 59 -10.01 -11.36 -9.27
CA GLU A 59 -9.47 -10.08 -9.71
C GLU A 59 -10.52 -8.98 -9.57
N VAL A 60 -10.10 -7.82 -9.08
CA VAL A 60 -10.95 -6.64 -8.90
C VAL A 60 -10.34 -5.49 -9.69
N TYR A 61 -11.11 -4.97 -10.63
CA TYR A 61 -10.72 -3.91 -11.55
C TYR A 61 -11.50 -2.62 -11.28
N ASN A 62 -10.87 -1.50 -11.61
CA ASN A 62 -11.55 -0.22 -11.72
C ASN A 62 -12.34 -0.16 -13.04
N LEU A 63 -13.21 0.83 -13.19
CA LEU A 63 -13.96 1.09 -14.43
C LEU A 63 -13.06 1.41 -15.64
N ARG A 64 -11.81 1.85 -15.39
CA ARG A 64 -10.78 2.08 -16.41
C ARG A 64 -10.03 0.80 -16.82
N SER A 65 -10.41 -0.37 -16.30
CA SER A 65 -9.71 -1.65 -16.47
C SER A 65 -8.33 -1.75 -15.80
N ASP A 66 -8.01 -0.81 -14.89
CA ASP A 66 -6.83 -0.94 -14.03
C ASP A 66 -7.10 -1.98 -12.93
N MET A 67 -6.21 -2.95 -12.76
CA MET A 67 -6.31 -3.93 -11.67
C MET A 67 -6.05 -3.25 -10.33
N LEU A 68 -7.04 -3.32 -9.43
CA LEU A 68 -6.96 -2.73 -8.09
C LEU A 68 -6.47 -3.73 -7.05
N ARG A 69 -6.80 -5.01 -7.26
CA ARG A 69 -6.54 -6.11 -6.33
C ARG A 69 -6.68 -7.42 -7.08
N PHE A 70 -5.89 -8.41 -6.69
CA PHE A 70 -6.19 -9.82 -6.95
C PHE A 70 -6.08 -10.60 -5.63
N ILE A 71 -6.83 -11.69 -5.50
CA ILE A 71 -6.83 -12.60 -4.36
C ILE A 71 -6.40 -13.95 -4.89
N CYS A 72 -5.24 -14.45 -4.44
CA CYS A 72 -4.77 -15.78 -4.82
C CYS A 72 -5.38 -16.83 -3.88
N LEU A 73 -5.98 -17.87 -4.44
CA LEU A 73 -6.65 -18.93 -3.68
C LEU A 73 -5.89 -20.26 -3.69
N GLU A 74 -4.68 -20.29 -4.22
CA GLU A 74 -3.91 -21.53 -4.40
C GLU A 74 -3.74 -22.29 -3.08
N ASN A 75 -3.23 -21.61 -2.05
CA ASN A 75 -2.94 -22.18 -0.72
C ASN A 75 -4.08 -22.01 0.30
N ILE A 76 -5.28 -21.62 -0.14
CA ILE A 76 -6.40 -21.29 0.75
C ILE A 76 -7.53 -22.28 0.56
N ASN A 77 -7.91 -23.01 1.61
CA ASN A 77 -8.96 -24.02 1.53
C ASN A 77 -10.33 -23.54 2.02
N ASN A 78 -10.33 -22.64 3.01
CA ASN A 78 -11.56 -22.17 3.66
C ASN A 78 -11.87 -20.74 3.25
N ILE A 79 -13.05 -20.52 2.71
CA ILE A 79 -13.54 -19.21 2.28
C ILE A 79 -14.81 -18.90 3.07
N ASN A 80 -14.84 -17.77 3.77
CA ASN A 80 -16.01 -17.35 4.54
C ASN A 80 -16.77 -16.29 3.74
N ILE A 81 -18.05 -16.55 3.49
CA ILE A 81 -18.93 -15.65 2.74
C ILE A 81 -20.06 -15.21 3.66
N LYS A 82 -20.08 -13.91 3.99
CA LYS A 82 -21.21 -13.31 4.72
C LYS A 82 -22.16 -12.65 3.72
N HIS A 83 -23.45 -12.84 3.89
CA HIS A 83 -24.45 -12.25 2.99
C HIS A 83 -25.69 -11.78 3.74
N THR A 84 -26.42 -10.85 3.13
CA THR A 84 -27.77 -10.50 3.56
C THR A 84 -28.80 -11.47 2.97
N GLU A 85 -29.99 -11.55 3.56
CA GLU A 85 -31.13 -12.35 3.04
C GLU A 85 -31.39 -12.09 1.54
N ASP A 86 -31.34 -10.81 1.14
CA ASP A 86 -31.63 -10.37 -0.22
C ASP A 86 -30.42 -10.40 -1.20
N TRP A 87 -29.26 -10.92 -0.79
CA TRP A 87 -27.99 -10.88 -1.57
C TRP A 87 -27.50 -9.49 -2.00
N THR A 88 -28.13 -8.42 -1.51
CA THR A 88 -27.74 -7.02 -1.80
C THR A 88 -26.34 -6.66 -1.31
N HIS A 89 -25.86 -7.35 -0.27
CA HIS A 89 -24.52 -7.19 0.24
C HIS A 89 -23.89 -8.57 0.44
N ILE A 90 -22.69 -8.74 -0.10
CA ILE A 90 -21.91 -9.97 -0.03
C ILE A 90 -20.50 -9.60 0.42
N VAL A 91 -19.95 -10.36 1.36
CA VAL A 91 -18.59 -10.17 1.87
C VAL A 91 -17.84 -11.47 1.73
N ILE A 92 -16.76 -11.45 0.95
CA ILE A 92 -15.85 -12.58 0.82
C ILE A 92 -14.65 -12.29 1.73
N SER A 93 -14.54 -13.08 2.79
CA SER A 93 -13.46 -13.02 3.78
C SER A 93 -12.47 -14.15 3.52
N VAL A 94 -11.22 -13.76 3.28
CA VAL A 94 -10.13 -14.66 2.94
C VAL A 94 -8.96 -14.39 3.89
N VAL A 95 -8.29 -15.44 4.36
CA VAL A 95 -7.16 -15.32 5.28
C VAL A 95 -6.02 -14.50 4.64
N ASN A 96 -5.33 -13.68 5.44
CA ASN A 96 -4.24 -12.78 5.01
C ASN A 96 -4.63 -11.73 3.97
N HIS A 97 -5.93 -11.52 3.77
CA HIS A 97 -6.50 -10.59 2.81
C HIS A 97 -7.56 -9.74 3.50
N TYR A 98 -7.80 -8.52 3.01
CA TYR A 98 -8.92 -7.72 3.52
C TYR A 98 -10.24 -8.19 2.92
N ASP A 99 -11.34 -7.92 3.60
CA ASP A 99 -12.64 -8.42 3.19
C ASP A 99 -13.11 -7.75 1.90
N LEU A 100 -13.53 -8.55 0.92
CA LEU A 100 -14.13 -8.04 -0.31
C LEU A 100 -15.62 -7.80 -0.07
N PHE A 101 -15.98 -6.60 0.39
CA PHE A 101 -17.36 -6.19 0.59
C PHE A 101 -17.94 -5.62 -0.71
N LEU A 102 -18.95 -6.29 -1.25
CA LEU A 102 -19.66 -5.90 -2.47
C LEU A 102 -21.10 -5.53 -2.14
N SER A 103 -21.55 -4.41 -2.71
CA SER A 103 -22.93 -3.96 -2.65
C SER A 103 -23.53 -3.92 -4.05
N PHE A 104 -24.72 -4.50 -4.18
CA PHE A 104 -25.50 -4.57 -5.41
C PHE A 104 -26.78 -3.72 -5.26
N PRO A 105 -27.20 -3.01 -6.31
CA PRO A 105 -28.42 -2.19 -6.25
C PRO A 105 -29.70 -3.02 -6.28
N GLU A 106 -29.66 -4.23 -6.84
CA GLU A 106 -30.79 -5.16 -6.95
C GLU A 106 -30.39 -6.56 -6.52
N THR A 107 -31.36 -7.33 -6.04
CA THR A 107 -31.18 -8.71 -5.57
C THR A 107 -30.73 -9.65 -6.68
N SER A 108 -31.29 -9.45 -7.89
CA SER A 108 -30.98 -10.23 -9.09
C SER A 108 -29.48 -10.22 -9.46
N TYR A 109 -28.80 -9.09 -9.28
CA TYR A 109 -27.35 -9.00 -9.53
C TYR A 109 -26.53 -9.75 -8.47
N GLY A 110 -26.95 -9.64 -7.21
CA GLY A 110 -26.30 -10.34 -6.10
C GLY A 110 -26.46 -11.86 -6.19
N GLU A 111 -27.65 -12.35 -6.53
CA GLU A 111 -27.93 -13.78 -6.73
C GLU A 111 -27.10 -14.38 -7.86
N LYS A 112 -27.04 -13.70 -9.02
CA LYS A 112 -26.19 -14.14 -10.14
C LYS A 112 -24.71 -14.19 -9.75
N PHE A 113 -24.23 -13.17 -9.05
CA PHE A 113 -22.85 -13.14 -8.57
C PHE A 113 -22.58 -14.29 -7.58
N HIS A 114 -23.50 -14.55 -6.66
CA HIS A 114 -23.37 -15.64 -5.70
C HIS A 114 -23.32 -17.01 -6.37
N GLN A 115 -24.23 -17.30 -7.30
CA GLN A 115 -24.26 -18.56 -8.06
C GLN A 115 -22.91 -18.81 -8.75
N GLU A 116 -22.35 -17.79 -9.38
CA GLU A 116 -21.07 -17.90 -10.09
C GLU A 116 -19.88 -17.99 -9.15
N ALA A 117 -19.90 -17.27 -8.03
CA ALA A 117 -18.89 -17.43 -6.99
C ALA A 117 -18.90 -18.85 -6.40
N GLU A 118 -20.08 -19.43 -6.15
CA GLU A 118 -20.24 -20.79 -5.65
C GLU A 118 -19.75 -21.83 -6.67
N LEU A 119 -20.13 -21.68 -7.95
CA LEU A 119 -19.61 -22.52 -9.03
C LEU A 119 -18.08 -22.46 -9.11
N PHE A 120 -17.50 -21.27 -9.06
CA PHE A 120 -16.06 -21.06 -9.10
C PHE A 120 -15.34 -21.74 -7.94
N PHE A 121 -15.80 -21.52 -6.69
CA PHE A 121 -15.17 -22.12 -5.52
C PHE A 121 -15.34 -23.65 -5.47
N ASN A 122 -16.48 -24.18 -5.91
CA ASN A 122 -16.72 -25.61 -6.02
C ASN A 122 -15.81 -26.26 -7.06
N LYS A 123 -15.61 -25.64 -8.22
CA LYS A 123 -14.66 -26.11 -9.25
C LYS A 123 -13.22 -26.16 -8.72
N LEU A 124 -12.84 -25.20 -7.87
CA LEU A 124 -11.54 -25.17 -7.22
C LEU A 124 -11.41 -26.12 -6.03
N GLY A 125 -12.49 -26.82 -5.65
CA GLY A 125 -12.51 -27.74 -4.51
C GLY A 125 -12.32 -27.03 -3.16
N LYS A 126 -12.80 -25.79 -3.02
CA LYS A 126 -12.66 -24.99 -1.79
C LYS A 126 -13.89 -25.14 -0.89
N GLU A 127 -13.68 -25.16 0.42
CA GLU A 127 -14.77 -25.20 1.40
C GLU A 127 -15.34 -23.80 1.64
N ILE A 128 -16.63 -23.64 1.33
CA ILE A 128 -17.37 -22.38 1.49
C ILE A 128 -18.17 -22.42 2.79
N LYS A 129 -17.94 -21.45 3.68
CA LYS A 129 -18.78 -21.22 4.86
C LYS A 129 -19.70 -20.04 4.60
N LEU A 130 -21.00 -20.30 4.47
CA LEU A 130 -22.03 -19.27 4.29
C LEU A 130 -22.56 -18.82 5.65
N GLN A 131 -22.54 -17.51 5.91
CA GLN A 131 -23.04 -16.90 7.13
C GLN A 131 -24.07 -15.80 6.81
N LEU A 132 -25.30 -16.00 7.25
CA LEU A 132 -26.37 -15.00 7.14
C LEU A 132 -26.16 -13.88 8.16
N GLU A 133 -26.19 -12.63 7.69
CA GLU A 133 -26.00 -11.44 8.51
C GLU A 133 -27.05 -10.37 8.22
N SER A 134 -27.43 -9.61 9.25
CA SER A 134 -28.31 -8.45 9.07
C SER A 134 -27.61 -7.32 8.30
N ARG A 135 -28.37 -6.41 7.67
CA ARG A 135 -27.79 -5.26 6.93
C ARG A 135 -26.88 -4.35 7.78
N VAL A 136 -27.10 -4.32 9.10
CA VAL A 136 -26.25 -3.58 10.05
C VAL A 136 -25.09 -4.43 10.53
N GLY A 137 -25.34 -5.71 10.84
CA GLY A 137 -24.34 -6.68 11.29
C GLY A 137 -23.26 -6.92 10.26
N ILE A 138 -23.64 -7.11 8.99
CA ILE A 138 -22.70 -7.35 7.90
C ILE A 138 -21.69 -6.22 7.75
N ARG A 139 -22.04 -4.98 8.14
CA ARG A 139 -21.18 -3.79 8.03
C ARG A 139 -20.19 -3.64 9.19
N ARG A 140 -20.35 -4.43 10.26
CA ARG A 140 -19.49 -4.45 11.45
C ARG A 140 -18.43 -5.54 11.27
N ASN A 141 -17.27 -5.35 11.90
CA ASN A 141 -16.18 -6.33 11.91
C ASN A 141 -15.73 -6.76 10.50
N ILE A 142 -15.63 -5.78 9.59
CA ILE A 142 -15.04 -5.94 8.26
C ILE A 142 -13.67 -5.26 8.30
N THR A 143 -12.66 -5.94 7.78
CA THR A 143 -11.37 -5.30 7.49
C THR A 143 -11.45 -4.64 6.12
N THR A 144 -11.44 -3.31 6.07
CA THR A 144 -11.52 -2.58 4.78
C THR A 144 -10.15 -2.41 4.13
N VAL A 145 -10.13 -1.94 2.87
CA VAL A 145 -8.91 -1.56 2.14
C VAL A 145 -8.07 -0.59 2.99
N TYR A 146 -8.72 0.41 3.59
CA TYR A 146 -8.04 1.41 4.41
C TYR A 146 -7.44 0.81 5.68
N ASP A 147 -8.20 -0.06 6.37
CA ASP A 147 -7.73 -0.71 7.60
C ASP A 147 -6.51 -1.59 7.32
N ARG A 148 -6.54 -2.36 6.22
CA ARG A 148 -5.41 -3.16 5.75
C ARG A 148 -4.18 -2.31 5.48
N LYS A 149 -4.32 -1.22 4.71
CA LYS A 149 -3.20 -0.31 4.44
C LYS A 149 -2.62 0.29 5.73
N LYS A 150 -3.48 0.64 6.68
CA LYS A 150 -3.06 1.13 8.01
C LYS A 150 -2.31 0.08 8.81
N MET A 151 -2.77 -1.17 8.81
CA MET A 151 -2.08 -2.29 9.47
C MET A 151 -0.70 -2.54 8.87
N ILE A 152 -0.60 -2.59 7.55
CA ILE A 152 0.68 -2.80 6.85
C ILE A 152 1.64 -1.64 7.11
N ALA A 153 1.17 -0.38 7.02
CA ALA A 153 2.00 0.78 7.32
C ALA A 153 2.53 0.75 8.77
N LYS A 154 1.72 0.31 9.74
CA LYS A 154 2.16 0.11 11.13
C LYS A 154 3.23 -0.98 11.24
N LEU A 155 3.05 -2.12 10.56
CA LEU A 155 4.02 -3.21 10.52
C LEU A 155 5.35 -2.74 9.90
N SER A 156 5.29 -2.05 8.77
CA SER A 156 6.48 -1.50 8.10
C SER A 156 7.19 -0.47 8.97
N HIS A 157 6.46 0.47 9.57
CA HIS A 157 7.03 1.44 10.51
C HIS A 157 7.71 0.72 11.69
N PHE A 158 7.05 -0.30 12.26
CA PHE A 158 7.61 -1.09 13.34
C PHE A 158 8.94 -1.73 12.94
N VAL A 159 8.97 -2.48 11.84
CA VAL A 159 10.19 -3.14 11.33
C VAL A 159 11.32 -2.13 11.07
N ILE A 160 11.03 -1.00 10.42
CA ILE A 160 12.05 0.02 10.14
C ILE A 160 12.57 0.67 11.42
N SER A 161 11.67 1.13 12.29
CA SER A 161 12.07 1.84 13.52
C SER A 161 13.01 1.00 14.39
N LYS A 162 12.84 -0.32 14.38
CA LYS A 162 13.65 -1.25 15.14
C LYS A 162 14.90 -1.70 14.38
N ALA A 163 14.82 -1.98 13.07
CA ALA A 163 15.98 -2.40 12.29
C ALA A 163 17.08 -1.33 12.26
N TRP A 164 16.71 -0.05 12.32
CA TRP A 164 17.63 1.10 12.41
C TRP A 164 17.84 1.64 13.84
N GLY A 165 17.22 1.03 14.87
CA GLY A 165 17.46 1.38 16.27
C GLY A 165 18.71 0.70 16.84
N ASP A 166 19.16 1.07 18.03
CA ASP A 166 20.39 0.52 18.63
C ASP A 166 20.24 -0.92 19.17
N GLU A 167 19.01 -1.43 19.32
CA GLU A 167 18.70 -2.79 19.77
C GLU A 167 18.82 -3.76 18.59
N SER A 168 19.75 -4.72 18.66
CA SER A 168 20.26 -5.42 17.48
C SER A 168 20.56 -6.89 17.74
N GLU A 169 19.61 -7.67 18.24
CA GLU A 169 19.73 -9.13 18.17
C GLU A 169 18.44 -9.80 17.69
N ALA A 170 18.53 -10.72 16.72
CA ALA A 170 17.38 -11.49 16.21
C ALA A 170 16.68 -12.32 17.30
N SER A 171 17.38 -12.64 18.40
CA SER A 171 16.86 -13.23 19.66
C SER A 171 15.83 -12.33 20.39
N GLU A 172 15.84 -11.02 20.12
CA GLU A 172 14.90 -10.06 20.69
C GLU A 172 13.55 -10.06 19.98
N THR A 173 13.47 -10.50 18.72
CA THR A 173 12.21 -10.48 17.96
C THR A 173 11.13 -11.33 18.62
N GLU A 174 11.44 -12.58 19.01
CA GLU A 174 10.48 -13.46 19.67
C GLU A 174 10.15 -13.00 21.11
N LYS A 175 11.16 -12.56 21.87
CA LYS A 175 10.96 -11.98 23.21
C LYS A 175 10.10 -10.72 23.16
N PHE A 176 10.22 -9.93 22.10
CA PHE A 176 9.52 -8.66 21.93
C PHE A 176 8.12 -8.82 21.31
N ILE A 177 7.93 -9.74 20.35
CA ILE A 177 6.60 -10.17 19.88
C ILE A 177 5.75 -10.63 21.09
N ASN A 178 6.39 -11.27 22.06
CA ASN A 178 5.78 -11.65 23.31
C ASN A 178 5.52 -10.48 24.28
N SER A 179 6.31 -9.40 24.23
CA SER A 179 6.12 -8.18 25.05
C SER A 179 5.13 -7.16 24.48
N VAL A 180 4.78 -7.25 23.19
CA VAL A 180 3.74 -6.41 22.59
C VAL A 180 2.37 -6.74 23.19
N SER A 181 1.58 -5.70 23.51
CA SER A 181 0.22 -5.84 24.06
C SER A 181 -0.68 -6.69 23.14
N GLU A 182 -1.61 -7.48 23.71
CA GLU A 182 -2.46 -8.39 22.91
C GLU A 182 -3.24 -7.69 21.80
N SER A 183 -3.67 -6.43 22.02
CA SER A 183 -4.38 -5.62 21.02
C SER A 183 -3.52 -5.19 19.83
N ASP A 184 -2.20 -5.16 20.01
CA ASP A 184 -1.23 -4.78 18.97
C ASP A 184 -0.63 -6.02 18.27
N LYS A 185 -0.97 -7.24 18.71
CA LYS A 185 -0.48 -8.48 18.06
C LYS A 185 -1.16 -8.75 16.72
N ASP A 186 -2.32 -8.15 16.43
CA ASP A 186 -3.09 -8.45 15.21
C ASP A 186 -2.35 -7.99 13.94
N TYR A 187 -1.68 -6.83 13.97
CA TYR A 187 -0.87 -6.42 12.83
C TYR A 187 0.44 -7.23 12.74
N LEU A 188 0.99 -7.74 13.85
CA LEU A 188 2.19 -8.59 13.84
C LEU A 188 1.93 -9.96 13.18
N LYS A 189 0.70 -10.47 13.29
CA LYS A 189 0.26 -11.70 12.59
C LYS A 189 -0.05 -11.48 11.12
N THR A 190 -0.10 -10.22 10.66
CA THR A 190 -0.45 -9.90 9.28
C THR A 190 0.68 -10.31 8.34
N LYS A 191 0.36 -11.13 7.34
CA LYS A 191 1.27 -11.42 6.23
C LYS A 191 1.03 -10.49 5.04
N ILE A 192 2.08 -10.15 4.31
CA ILE A 192 2.11 -9.15 3.24
C ILE A 192 2.18 -9.85 1.88
N THR A 193 1.34 -9.44 0.94
CA THR A 193 1.40 -9.95 -0.45
C THR A 193 2.47 -9.24 -1.28
N GLN A 194 2.88 -9.81 -2.41
CA GLN A 194 3.86 -9.18 -3.31
C GLN A 194 3.42 -7.79 -3.78
N HIS A 195 2.13 -7.62 -4.11
CA HIS A 195 1.58 -6.33 -4.50
C HIS A 195 1.65 -5.31 -3.37
N GLU A 196 1.30 -5.71 -2.15
CA GLU A 196 1.37 -4.83 -0.98
C GLU A 196 2.82 -4.45 -0.64
N LEU A 197 3.76 -5.39 -0.77
CA LEU A 197 5.18 -5.11 -0.65
C LEU A 197 5.65 -4.09 -1.70
N ALA A 198 5.20 -4.21 -2.95
CA ALA A 198 5.48 -3.25 -4.02
C ALA A 198 5.07 -1.83 -3.60
N GLU A 199 3.84 -1.70 -3.07
CA GLU A 199 3.28 -0.43 -2.61
C GLU A 199 4.07 0.12 -1.42
N GLN A 200 4.50 -0.75 -0.48
CA GLN A 200 5.35 -0.35 0.63
C GLN A 200 6.74 0.10 0.18
N LEU A 201 7.32 -0.50 -0.85
CA LEU A 201 8.65 -0.14 -1.36
C LEU A 201 8.62 0.98 -2.42
N GLY A 202 7.43 1.42 -2.84
CA GLY A 202 7.27 2.41 -3.91
C GLY A 202 7.70 1.90 -5.30
N ILE A 203 7.75 0.58 -5.50
CA ILE A 203 8.19 -0.07 -6.75
C ILE A 203 6.96 -0.54 -7.52
N LYS A 204 7.07 -0.62 -8.85
CA LYS A 204 6.05 -1.29 -9.68
C LYS A 204 5.94 -2.78 -9.31
N SER A 205 4.71 -3.27 -9.20
CA SER A 205 4.42 -4.68 -8.84
C SER A 205 5.02 -5.70 -9.82
N ASN A 206 5.24 -5.32 -11.07
CA ASN A 206 5.83 -6.16 -12.12
C ASN A 206 7.35 -5.99 -12.29
N CYS A 207 8.02 -5.31 -11.37
CA CYS A 207 9.48 -5.18 -11.41
C CYS A 207 10.15 -6.54 -11.16
N ALA A 208 11.12 -6.91 -12.02
CA ALA A 208 11.87 -8.15 -11.89
C ALA A 208 12.55 -8.27 -10.51
N PHE A 209 13.19 -7.20 -10.02
CA PHE A 209 13.77 -7.19 -8.69
C PHE A 209 12.76 -7.49 -7.59
N LEU A 210 11.56 -6.91 -7.65
CA LEU A 210 10.54 -7.15 -6.64
C LEU A 210 10.10 -8.62 -6.64
N GLN A 211 9.96 -9.25 -7.81
CA GLN A 211 9.64 -10.66 -7.92
C GLN A 211 10.71 -11.53 -7.26
N GLN A 212 11.99 -11.24 -7.52
CA GLN A 212 13.09 -12.01 -6.92
C GLN A 212 13.21 -11.76 -5.42
N LEU A 213 13.10 -10.50 -4.99
CA LEU A 213 13.10 -10.13 -3.58
C LEU A 213 11.95 -10.83 -2.84
N PHE A 214 10.76 -10.89 -3.43
CA PHE A 214 9.62 -11.57 -2.84
C PHE A 214 9.89 -13.08 -2.67
N LYS A 215 10.39 -13.73 -3.73
CA LYS A 215 10.77 -15.16 -3.67
C LYS A 215 11.87 -15.46 -2.65
N TYR A 216 12.82 -14.55 -2.50
CA TYR A 216 13.89 -14.68 -1.51
C TYR A 216 13.37 -14.51 -0.07
N MET A 217 12.41 -13.60 0.15
CA MET A 217 11.80 -13.39 1.47
C MET A 217 10.81 -14.48 1.88
N ASP A 218 10.02 -15.01 0.93
CA ASP A 218 9.00 -16.04 1.18
C ASP A 218 9.65 -17.43 1.37
N LEU A 219 10.20 -17.68 2.56
CA LEU A 219 10.98 -18.88 2.88
C LEU A 219 10.10 -20.13 2.93
N ASP A 220 8.87 -19.99 3.44
CA ASP A 220 7.90 -21.08 3.50
C ASP A 220 7.10 -21.25 2.19
N LYS A 221 7.34 -20.38 1.20
CA LYS A 221 6.74 -20.39 -0.15
C LYS A 221 5.21 -20.39 -0.10
N ASN A 222 4.64 -19.73 0.90
CA ASN A 222 3.20 -19.71 1.12
C ASN A 222 2.50 -18.64 0.24
N GLY A 223 3.25 -17.77 -0.45
CA GLY A 223 2.75 -16.66 -1.25
C GLY A 223 2.55 -15.35 -0.47
N PHE A 224 3.03 -15.29 0.77
CA PHE A 224 2.92 -14.15 1.68
C PHE A 224 4.16 -14.03 2.57
N ILE A 225 4.60 -12.79 2.79
CA ILE A 225 5.73 -12.48 3.66
C ILE A 225 5.24 -12.23 5.08
N SER A 226 5.75 -13.01 6.03
CA SER A 226 5.58 -12.80 7.46
C SER A 226 6.45 -11.66 8.00
N ILE A 227 6.13 -11.18 9.20
CA ILE A 227 6.94 -10.14 9.85
C ILE A 227 8.40 -10.55 10.06
N LYS A 228 8.66 -11.84 10.34
CA LYS A 228 10.00 -12.37 10.56
C LYS A 228 10.81 -12.34 9.27
N GLU A 229 10.24 -12.86 8.19
CA GLU A 229 10.85 -12.82 6.86
C GLU A 229 11.12 -11.39 6.38
N PHE A 230 10.18 -10.48 6.62
CA PHE A 230 10.38 -9.07 6.31
C PHE A 230 11.49 -8.44 7.16
N TRP A 231 11.52 -8.73 8.45
CA TRP A 231 12.53 -8.24 9.38
C TRP A 231 13.95 -8.69 9.01
N ASP A 232 14.13 -9.98 8.73
CA ASP A 232 15.44 -10.58 8.46
C ASP A 232 16.15 -9.89 7.29
N VAL A 233 15.39 -9.52 6.26
CA VAL A 233 15.93 -8.77 5.12
C VAL A 233 16.15 -7.29 5.45
N MET A 234 15.22 -6.65 6.16
CA MET A 234 15.32 -5.22 6.49
C MET A 234 16.50 -4.90 7.43
N VAL A 235 16.88 -5.80 8.34
CA VAL A 235 18.06 -5.60 9.21
C VAL A 235 19.35 -5.53 8.40
N VAL A 236 19.52 -6.40 7.40
CA VAL A 236 20.70 -6.38 6.52
C VAL A 236 20.75 -5.09 5.70
N PHE A 237 19.60 -4.60 5.23
CA PHE A 237 19.53 -3.30 4.57
C PHE A 237 19.91 -2.14 5.49
N ALA A 238 19.44 -2.17 6.75
CA ALA A 238 19.67 -1.12 7.73
C ALA A 238 21.12 -1.04 8.22
N LYS A 239 21.64 -2.16 8.71
CA LYS A 239 22.92 -2.22 9.45
C LYS A 239 23.99 -3.08 8.78
N GLY A 240 23.64 -3.80 7.73
CA GLY A 240 24.57 -4.70 7.06
C GLY A 240 25.78 -3.94 6.51
N THR A 241 26.95 -4.54 6.67
CA THR A 241 28.18 -4.13 5.99
C THR A 241 27.98 -4.15 4.47
N PRO A 242 28.79 -3.43 3.69
CA PRO A 242 28.74 -3.51 2.22
C PRO A 242 28.88 -4.95 1.70
N GLU A 243 29.60 -5.81 2.43
CA GLU A 243 29.78 -7.22 2.08
C GLU A 243 28.53 -8.05 2.34
N GLU A 244 27.86 -7.87 3.48
CA GLU A 244 26.59 -8.53 3.79
C GLU A 244 25.48 -8.08 2.83
N LYS A 245 25.49 -6.81 2.43
CA LYS A 245 24.59 -6.29 1.40
C LYS A 245 24.88 -6.93 0.04
N ALA A 246 26.14 -7.04 -0.35
CA ALA A 246 26.52 -7.76 -1.56
C ALA A 246 26.06 -9.22 -1.53
N GLN A 247 26.22 -9.91 -0.39
CA GLN A 247 25.74 -11.28 -0.22
C GLN A 247 24.22 -11.37 -0.34
N LEU A 248 23.48 -10.42 0.24
CA LEU A 248 22.03 -10.35 0.12
C LEU A 248 21.60 -10.19 -1.34
N PHE A 249 22.18 -9.25 -2.08
CA PHE A 249 21.88 -9.10 -3.51
C PHE A 249 22.24 -10.35 -4.28
N PHE A 250 23.40 -10.95 -3.97
CA PHE A 250 23.81 -12.18 -4.62
C PHE A 250 22.74 -13.28 -4.46
N ASN A 251 22.26 -13.46 -3.24
CA ASN A 251 21.24 -14.47 -2.93
C ASN A 251 19.85 -14.15 -3.50
N ILE A 252 19.48 -12.86 -3.61
CA ILE A 252 18.19 -12.47 -4.22
C ILE A 252 18.16 -12.89 -5.70
N TYR A 253 19.27 -12.74 -6.41
CA TYR A 253 19.34 -13.02 -7.85
C TYR A 253 19.75 -14.47 -8.17
N ASP A 254 20.41 -15.19 -7.25
CA ASP A 254 20.69 -16.63 -7.36
C ASP A 254 19.48 -17.48 -6.93
N LEU A 255 18.45 -17.54 -7.80
CA LEU A 255 17.25 -18.35 -7.52
C LEU A 255 17.49 -19.86 -7.60
N ASP A 256 18.42 -20.29 -8.46
CA ASP A 256 18.65 -21.70 -8.75
C ASP A 256 19.61 -22.35 -7.73
N GLY A 257 20.14 -21.53 -6.79
CA GLY A 257 21.07 -21.96 -5.75
C GLY A 257 22.39 -22.50 -6.31
N ASN A 258 22.71 -22.15 -7.56
CA ASN A 258 23.91 -22.61 -8.24
C ASN A 258 25.14 -21.76 -7.85
N LYS A 259 24.94 -20.76 -6.98
CA LYS A 259 25.96 -19.82 -6.50
C LYS A 259 26.63 -19.07 -7.64
N LYS A 260 25.85 -18.75 -8.68
CA LYS A 260 26.33 -18.11 -9.89
C LYS A 260 25.32 -17.12 -10.44
N ILE A 261 25.81 -15.96 -10.88
CA ILE A 261 24.99 -14.90 -11.46
C ILE A 261 25.36 -14.74 -12.93
N SER A 262 24.38 -14.74 -13.82
CA SER A 262 24.64 -14.49 -15.24
C SER A 262 24.83 -13.00 -15.54
N ALA A 263 25.41 -12.67 -16.70
CA ALA A 263 25.47 -11.28 -17.15
C ALA A 263 24.08 -10.65 -17.35
N GLN A 264 23.06 -11.46 -17.68
CA GLN A 264 21.67 -11.00 -17.79
C GLN A 264 21.11 -10.64 -16.41
N ASP A 265 21.40 -11.44 -15.39
CA ASP A 265 21.00 -11.14 -14.02
C ASP A 265 21.65 -9.84 -13.57
N MET A 266 22.96 -9.67 -13.79
CA MET A 266 23.69 -8.41 -13.52
C MET A 266 23.05 -7.19 -14.19
N GLU A 267 22.60 -7.33 -15.44
CA GLU A 267 21.88 -6.27 -16.14
C GLU A 267 20.57 -5.91 -15.43
N ILE A 268 19.84 -6.89 -14.93
CA ILE A 268 18.64 -6.66 -14.11
C ILE A 268 19.00 -5.99 -12.78
N ILE A 269 20.08 -6.40 -12.11
CA ILE A 269 20.57 -5.76 -10.87
C ILE A 269 20.84 -4.28 -11.13
N VAL A 270 21.68 -3.99 -12.13
CA VAL A 270 22.10 -2.63 -12.48
C VAL A 270 20.92 -1.78 -12.92
N LYS A 271 20.01 -2.29 -13.76
CA LYS A 271 18.78 -1.57 -14.15
C LYS A 271 17.90 -1.25 -12.96
N SER A 272 17.74 -2.20 -12.04
CA SER A 272 16.95 -2.01 -10.82
C SER A 272 17.60 -1.02 -9.85
N SER A 273 18.93 -0.95 -9.86
CA SER A 273 19.72 -0.03 -9.03
C SER A 273 19.68 1.41 -9.55
N LEU A 274 19.76 1.60 -10.87
CA LEU A 274 19.77 2.90 -11.54
C LEU A 274 18.36 3.52 -11.72
N GLY A 275 17.31 2.71 -11.59
CA GLY A 275 15.92 3.16 -11.71
C GLY A 275 15.64 3.90 -13.03
N ASN A 276 15.10 5.12 -12.97
CA ASN A 276 14.77 5.94 -14.14
C ASN A 276 15.99 6.47 -14.91
N GLU A 277 17.20 6.42 -14.34
CA GLU A 277 18.43 6.87 -15.04
C GLU A 277 18.91 5.84 -16.09
N SER A 278 18.39 4.61 -16.03
CA SER A 278 18.59 3.58 -17.06
C SER A 278 18.08 3.98 -18.45
N LYS A 279 17.23 5.02 -18.56
CA LYS A 279 16.77 5.53 -19.87
C LYS A 279 17.82 6.38 -20.58
N ASN A 280 18.77 6.97 -19.84
CA ASN A 280 19.80 7.86 -20.38
C ASN A 280 21.18 7.19 -20.49
N GLN A 281 21.38 6.04 -19.84
CA GLN A 281 22.59 5.23 -19.93
C GLN A 281 22.28 3.84 -20.45
N ASP A 282 23.06 3.38 -21.43
CA ASP A 282 23.03 2.00 -21.91
C ASP A 282 23.50 1.06 -20.77
N SER A 283 22.56 0.60 -19.96
CA SER A 283 22.81 -0.37 -18.86
C SER A 283 23.66 -1.56 -19.31
N ASN A 284 23.49 -2.03 -20.55
CA ASN A 284 24.29 -3.11 -21.14
C ASN A 284 25.76 -2.75 -21.26
N LYS A 285 26.08 -1.53 -21.72
CA LYS A 285 27.47 -1.05 -21.80
C LYS A 285 28.08 -0.87 -20.41
N LEU A 286 27.27 -0.44 -19.45
CA LEU A 286 27.71 -0.26 -18.07
C LEU A 286 28.05 -1.60 -17.42
N VAL A 287 27.22 -2.63 -17.62
CA VAL A 287 27.49 -4.02 -17.20
C VAL A 287 28.73 -4.56 -17.91
N GLU A 288 28.87 -4.35 -19.22
CA GLU A 288 30.06 -4.78 -19.97
C GLU A 288 31.34 -4.12 -19.41
N ASN A 289 31.30 -2.84 -19.08
CA ASN A 289 32.43 -2.15 -18.44
C ASN A 289 32.75 -2.74 -17.06
N MET A 290 31.73 -3.07 -16.26
CA MET A 290 31.91 -3.71 -14.95
C MET A 290 32.52 -5.11 -15.05
N LEU A 291 32.07 -5.91 -16.02
CA LEU A 291 32.60 -7.26 -16.29
C LEU A 291 34.03 -7.19 -16.82
N ASN A 292 34.31 -6.27 -17.74
CA ASN A 292 35.67 -6.06 -18.27
C ASN A 292 36.65 -5.60 -17.19
N ALA A 293 36.20 -4.80 -16.21
CA ALA A 293 37.05 -4.33 -15.11
C ALA A 293 37.59 -5.48 -14.24
N ILE A 294 36.86 -6.61 -14.15
CA ILE A 294 37.30 -7.82 -13.46
C ILE A 294 37.84 -8.90 -14.41
N GLY A 295 37.98 -8.59 -15.71
CA GLY A 295 38.50 -9.50 -16.72
C GLY A 295 37.56 -10.67 -17.09
N VAL A 296 36.26 -10.50 -16.89
CA VAL A 296 35.26 -11.55 -17.13
C VAL A 296 34.49 -11.29 -18.42
N SER A 297 34.32 -12.34 -19.24
CA SER A 297 33.50 -12.28 -20.47
C SER A 297 32.00 -12.25 -20.15
N LYS A 298 31.20 -11.68 -21.05
CA LYS A 298 29.74 -11.60 -20.95
C LYS A 298 29.03 -12.96 -20.85
N ASP A 299 29.64 -14.01 -21.41
CA ASP A 299 29.09 -15.38 -21.37
C ASP A 299 29.47 -16.15 -20.09
N HIS A 300 30.34 -15.57 -19.26
CA HIS A 300 30.79 -16.21 -18.03
C HIS A 300 29.81 -15.92 -16.89
N GLN A 301 29.56 -16.94 -16.08
CA GLN A 301 28.77 -16.81 -14.87
C GLN A 301 29.66 -16.33 -13.71
N LEU A 302 29.20 -15.32 -12.99
CA LEU A 302 29.92 -14.70 -11.88
C LEU A 302 29.73 -15.49 -10.58
N ASP A 303 30.82 -15.80 -9.90
CA ASP A 303 30.78 -16.25 -8.52
C ASP A 303 30.60 -15.08 -7.54
N PHE A 304 30.41 -15.39 -6.25
CA PHE A 304 30.23 -14.36 -5.23
C PHE A 304 31.46 -13.44 -5.07
N GLN A 305 32.68 -13.95 -5.26
CA GLN A 305 33.90 -13.13 -5.10
C GLN A 305 34.01 -12.10 -6.23
N GLN A 306 33.74 -12.52 -7.46
CA GLN A 306 33.68 -11.65 -8.64
C GLN A 306 32.55 -10.63 -8.51
N PHE A 307 31.37 -11.05 -8.06
CA PHE A 307 30.25 -10.14 -7.79
C PHE A 307 30.61 -9.10 -6.71
N LYS A 308 31.22 -9.54 -5.60
CA LYS A 308 31.67 -8.68 -4.51
C LYS A 308 32.65 -7.61 -5.00
N GLN A 309 33.60 -7.98 -5.86
CA GLN A 309 34.54 -7.02 -6.45
C GLN A 309 33.82 -5.96 -7.30
N ILE A 310 32.85 -6.36 -8.13
CA ILE A 310 32.04 -5.41 -8.92
C ILE A 310 31.24 -4.49 -8.01
N PHE A 311 30.58 -5.07 -6.99
CA PHE A 311 29.71 -4.34 -6.07
C PHE A 311 30.49 -3.29 -5.26
N MET A 312 31.67 -3.66 -4.76
CA MET A 312 32.55 -2.75 -4.01
C MET A 312 33.24 -1.73 -4.92
N GLY A 313 33.66 -2.13 -6.12
CA GLY A 313 34.34 -1.25 -7.08
C GLY A 313 33.44 -0.19 -7.71
N ASN A 314 32.13 -0.44 -7.78
CA ASN A 314 31.16 0.46 -8.40
C ASN A 314 30.16 1.04 -7.40
N SER A 315 30.66 1.52 -6.26
CA SER A 315 29.84 2.10 -5.19
C SER A 315 28.79 3.10 -5.71
N HIS A 316 29.12 3.97 -6.68
CA HIS A 316 28.19 4.95 -7.25
C HIS A 316 26.90 4.35 -7.87
N VAL A 317 26.95 3.12 -8.38
CA VAL A 317 25.78 2.42 -8.94
C VAL A 317 24.95 1.75 -7.85
N PHE A 318 25.64 1.12 -6.89
CA PHE A 318 25.02 0.32 -5.83
C PHE A 318 24.63 1.14 -4.58
N HIS A 319 25.15 2.36 -4.44
CA HIS A 319 24.77 3.30 -3.37
C HIS A 319 23.28 3.69 -3.44
N GLN A 320 22.67 3.62 -4.63
CA GLN A 320 21.25 3.91 -4.84
C GLN A 320 20.30 2.80 -4.33
N ILE A 321 20.84 1.62 -3.97
CA ILE A 321 20.05 0.52 -3.39
C ILE A 321 20.00 0.56 -1.86
N GLN A 322 20.53 1.63 -1.25
CA GLN A 322 20.36 1.85 0.17
C GLN A 322 18.88 2.18 0.44
N ILE A 323 18.23 1.39 1.30
CA ILE A 323 16.92 1.79 1.84
C ILE A 323 17.19 2.95 2.78
N GLU A 324 16.96 4.17 2.32
CA GLU A 324 17.02 5.35 3.16
C GLU A 324 15.71 5.48 3.94
N GLN A 325 15.79 5.82 5.23
CA GLN A 325 14.61 6.19 5.99
C GLN A 325 13.97 7.44 5.38
N CYS A 326 12.85 7.29 4.70
CA CYS A 326 12.03 8.44 4.31
C CYS A 326 11.37 9.05 5.56
N ASN A 327 12.08 9.96 6.23
CA ASN A 327 11.46 10.90 7.16
C ASN A 327 10.59 11.88 6.36
N ARG A 328 9.47 12.32 6.94
CA ARG A 328 8.48 13.27 6.37
C ARG A 328 9.04 14.55 5.72
N TYR A 329 10.33 14.82 5.87
CA TYR A 329 11.00 16.05 5.49
C TYR A 329 12.05 15.88 4.37
N SER A 330 12.26 14.67 3.84
CA SER A 330 13.12 14.44 2.67
C SER A 330 12.33 13.97 1.44
N VAL A 331 11.18 14.59 1.18
CA VAL A 331 10.40 14.34 -0.06
C VAL A 331 10.99 15.11 -1.27
N GLN A 332 12.08 15.86 -1.09
CA GLN A 332 12.64 16.74 -2.13
C GLN A 332 13.38 16.04 -3.28
N ASN A 333 13.53 14.72 -3.33
CA ASN A 333 14.22 14.09 -4.47
C ASN A 333 13.61 12.78 -4.98
N VAL A 334 12.38 12.41 -4.61
CA VAL A 334 11.82 11.08 -4.97
C VAL A 334 11.29 11.01 -6.42
N ALA A 335 11.49 12.06 -7.23
CA ALA A 335 11.28 11.97 -8.68
C ALA A 335 12.43 11.22 -9.39
N HIS A 336 13.61 11.18 -8.76
CA HIS A 336 14.78 10.47 -9.26
C HIS A 336 15.43 9.71 -8.11
N ARG A 337 15.36 8.38 -8.18
CA ARG A 337 16.17 7.40 -7.40
C ARG A 337 15.53 6.87 -6.10
N THR A 338 16.10 5.74 -5.68
CA THR A 338 16.03 5.04 -4.37
C THR A 338 14.81 4.14 -4.08
N PHE A 339 15.12 2.95 -3.55
CA PHE A 339 14.19 2.04 -2.87
C PHE A 339 13.61 2.74 -1.65
N SER A 340 12.44 3.36 -1.79
CA SER A 340 11.82 4.16 -0.73
C SER A 340 10.76 3.33 0.01
N LEU A 341 11.03 2.95 1.26
CA LEU A 341 10.01 2.32 2.10
C LEU A 341 9.04 3.39 2.60
N ASN A 342 7.79 3.35 2.12
CA ASN A 342 6.74 4.29 2.52
C ASN A 342 6.32 4.01 3.96
N VAL A 343 6.86 4.80 4.89
CA VAL A 343 6.66 4.64 6.35
C VAL A 343 5.30 5.20 6.84
N HIS A 344 4.44 5.71 5.95
CA HIS A 344 3.27 6.51 6.32
C HIS A 344 1.92 5.89 5.90
N CYS A 345 0.99 5.87 6.86
CA CYS A 345 -0.42 5.49 6.65
C CYS A 345 -1.10 6.50 5.71
N PRO A 346 -1.85 6.06 4.67
CA PRO A 346 -2.57 6.98 3.79
C PRO A 346 -3.64 7.73 4.61
N THR A 347 -3.71 9.05 4.47
CA THR A 347 -4.81 9.85 5.02
C THR A 347 -6.00 9.85 4.05
N HIS A 348 -7.20 10.15 4.55
CA HIS A 348 -8.52 9.92 3.95
C HIS A 348 -8.80 10.49 2.53
N ARG A 349 -7.83 11.09 1.83
CA ARG A 349 -8.03 11.74 0.51
C ARG A 349 -7.13 11.24 -0.62
N THR A 350 -6.22 10.31 -0.37
CA THR A 350 -5.18 10.02 -1.37
C THR A 350 -5.50 8.81 -2.22
N THR A 351 -6.03 9.05 -3.42
CA THR A 351 -5.91 8.10 -4.53
C THR A 351 -4.46 8.13 -5.05
N SER A 352 -4.01 7.05 -5.68
CA SER A 352 -2.67 6.95 -6.27
C SER A 352 -2.34 8.11 -7.22
N GLU A 353 -3.33 8.68 -7.92
CA GLU A 353 -3.18 9.87 -8.77
C GLU A 353 -2.96 11.18 -7.97
N THR A 354 -3.52 11.32 -6.76
CA THR A 354 -3.31 12.53 -5.95
C THR A 354 -1.96 12.53 -5.23
N LEU A 355 -1.38 11.36 -4.95
CA LEU A 355 0.01 11.25 -4.48
C LEU A 355 1.02 11.86 -5.48
N PHE A 356 0.75 11.75 -6.79
CA PHE A 356 1.59 12.36 -7.82
C PHE A 356 1.34 13.86 -8.01
N ARG A 357 0.09 14.32 -7.83
CA ARG A 357 -0.27 15.75 -7.93
C ARG A 357 0.20 16.57 -6.73
N GLU A 358 0.05 16.04 -5.53
CA GLU A 358 0.51 16.66 -4.28
C GLU A 358 2.06 16.77 -4.29
N ARG A 359 2.74 15.83 -4.96
CA ARG A 359 4.20 15.85 -5.20
C ARG A 359 4.66 17.01 -6.10
N ALA A 360 3.81 17.52 -7.00
CA ALA A 360 4.13 18.66 -7.89
C ALA A 360 3.82 20.03 -7.26
N GLU A 361 2.92 20.10 -6.27
CA GLU A 361 2.61 21.34 -5.56
C GLU A 361 3.66 21.68 -4.50
N ILE A 362 4.33 20.67 -3.92
CA ILE A 362 5.40 20.80 -2.92
C ILE A 362 6.70 21.40 -3.49
N GLU A 363 6.93 21.32 -4.81
CA GLU A 363 8.11 21.93 -5.47
C GLU A 363 8.18 23.45 -5.30
N LYS A 364 7.06 24.13 -5.00
CA LYS A 364 7.01 25.60 -4.89
C LYS A 364 7.35 26.17 -3.52
N GLU A 365 7.27 25.39 -2.44
CA GLU A 365 7.41 25.91 -1.05
C GLU A 365 8.75 25.56 -0.39
N SER A 366 9.69 25.02 -1.15
CA SER A 366 10.85 24.27 -0.65
C SER A 366 12.09 25.08 -0.20
N GLN A 367 12.07 26.41 -0.14
CA GLN A 367 13.27 27.22 0.11
C GLN A 367 13.51 27.69 1.56
N ASN A 368 12.74 27.26 2.55
CA ASN A 368 12.97 27.72 3.93
C ASN A 368 12.84 26.60 4.96
N TYR A 369 13.86 26.52 5.81
CA TYR A 369 13.97 25.76 7.07
C TYR A 369 14.65 24.38 7.05
N GLU A 370 15.98 24.43 7.22
CA GLU A 370 16.70 23.45 8.04
C GLU A 370 16.64 23.81 9.54
N LEU A 371 16.92 22.80 10.39
CA LEU A 371 17.20 22.81 11.84
C LEU A 371 16.00 22.76 12.82
N LYS A 372 15.67 21.56 13.30
CA LYS A 372 16.07 21.04 14.64
C LYS A 372 15.36 19.73 15.00
N LYS A 373 16.16 18.74 15.39
CA LYS A 373 15.75 17.52 16.13
C LYS A 373 15.78 17.85 17.63
N THR A 374 14.69 17.58 18.34
CA THR A 374 14.72 16.96 19.69
C THR A 374 13.35 16.40 20.09
N GLN A 375 13.37 15.42 20.99
CA GLN A 375 12.22 14.75 21.61
C GLN A 375 11.23 15.77 22.19
N GLU A 376 9.96 15.71 21.81
CA GLU A 376 8.93 16.57 22.41
C GLU A 376 7.59 15.83 22.59
N GLY A 377 6.98 16.02 23.77
CA GLY A 377 5.74 15.37 24.20
C GLY A 377 4.49 15.81 23.42
N GLU A 378 3.36 15.13 23.68
CA GLU A 378 2.08 15.28 22.96
C GLU A 378 1.56 16.73 22.85
N ILE A 379 1.84 17.57 23.85
CA ILE A 379 1.42 18.97 23.89
C ILE A 379 2.11 19.78 22.77
N SER A 380 3.39 19.53 22.52
CA SER A 380 4.16 20.23 21.48
C SER A 380 3.63 19.93 20.08
N LYS A 381 3.18 18.69 19.84
CA LYS A 381 2.63 18.25 18.55
C LYS A 381 1.27 18.91 18.30
N HIS A 382 0.44 19.04 19.33
CA HIS A 382 -0.83 19.73 19.22
C HIS A 382 -0.64 21.21 18.91
N CYS A 383 0.25 21.89 19.64
CA CYS A 383 0.60 23.30 19.38
C CYS A 383 1.16 23.50 17.98
N ARG A 384 2.06 22.63 17.52
CA ARG A 384 2.67 22.71 16.18
C ARG A 384 1.64 22.42 15.08
N SER A 385 0.70 21.49 15.30
CA SER A 385 -0.42 21.24 14.38
C SER A 385 -1.37 22.42 14.30
N LEU A 386 -1.64 23.09 15.42
CA LEU A 386 -2.49 24.29 15.47
C LEU A 386 -1.80 25.47 14.77
N CYS A 387 -0.51 25.68 15.03
CA CYS A 387 0.29 26.69 14.34
C CYS A 387 0.35 26.44 12.82
N ASN A 388 0.53 25.18 12.39
CA ASN A 388 0.54 24.81 10.99
C ASN A 388 -0.84 24.99 10.32
N MET A 389 -1.92 24.70 11.04
CA MET A 389 -3.29 24.91 10.55
C MET A 389 -3.63 26.41 10.40
N ILE A 390 -3.12 27.25 11.31
CA ILE A 390 -3.27 28.70 11.24
C ILE A 390 -2.40 29.26 10.11
N SER A 391 -1.15 28.78 9.96
CA SER A 391 -0.22 29.28 8.95
C SER A 391 -0.62 28.89 7.52
N GLN A 392 -1.13 27.68 7.30
CA GLN A 392 -1.55 27.23 5.96
C GLN A 392 -2.79 27.97 5.43
N ASN A 393 -3.63 28.52 6.31
CA ASN A 393 -4.91 29.13 5.93
C ASN A 393 -5.09 30.55 6.52
N GLN A 394 -4.01 31.33 6.61
CA GLN A 394 -4.05 32.68 7.22
C GLN A 394 -5.12 33.59 6.60
N ASN A 395 -5.24 33.59 5.26
CA ASN A 395 -6.21 34.44 4.57
C ASN A 395 -7.67 34.07 4.90
N TYR A 396 -7.96 32.77 5.07
CA TYR A 396 -9.30 32.31 5.45
C TYR A 396 -9.65 32.77 6.87
N TRP A 397 -8.71 32.63 7.81
CA TRP A 397 -8.94 33.04 9.20
C TRP A 397 -9.10 34.55 9.35
N VAL A 398 -8.36 35.35 8.57
CA VAL A 398 -8.53 36.81 8.53
C VAL A 398 -9.91 37.19 8.00
N LEU A 399 -10.39 36.54 6.93
CA LEU A 399 -11.72 36.79 6.36
C LEU A 399 -12.84 36.40 7.32
N VAL A 400 -12.72 35.25 8.00
CA VAL A 400 -13.68 34.82 9.03
C VAL A 400 -13.68 35.80 10.20
N ALA A 401 -12.51 36.21 10.68
CA ALA A 401 -12.40 37.18 11.77
C ALA A 401 -13.05 38.52 11.38
N LEU A 402 -12.74 39.05 10.20
CA LEU A 402 -13.35 40.29 9.70
C LEU A 402 -14.87 40.17 9.59
N TYR A 403 -15.37 39.07 9.00
CA TYR A 403 -16.81 38.82 8.91
C TYR A 403 -17.47 38.77 10.29
N THR A 404 -16.88 38.04 11.24
CA THR A 404 -17.43 37.94 12.59
C THR A 404 -17.41 39.28 13.32
N ILE A 405 -16.34 40.08 13.18
CA ILE A 405 -16.25 41.41 13.79
C ILE A 405 -17.31 42.34 13.21
N ILE A 406 -17.51 42.35 11.88
CA ILE A 406 -18.56 43.15 11.23
C ILE A 406 -19.95 42.71 11.72
N MET A 407 -20.20 41.41 11.79
CA MET A 407 -21.48 40.88 12.32
C MET A 407 -21.72 41.27 13.78
N TRP A 408 -20.68 41.21 14.62
CA TRP A 408 -20.74 41.65 16.01
C TRP A 408 -20.94 43.16 16.13
N LEU A 409 -20.32 43.97 15.27
CA LEU A 409 -20.52 45.42 15.25
C LEU A 409 -21.94 45.80 14.86
N ILE A 410 -22.50 45.20 13.80
CA ILE A 410 -23.90 45.42 13.40
C ILE A 410 -24.85 44.98 14.52
N PHE A 411 -24.56 43.84 15.16
CA PHE A 411 -25.36 43.36 16.28
C PHE A 411 -25.29 44.31 17.47
N LEU A 412 -24.10 44.78 17.86
CA LEU A 412 -23.89 45.71 18.97
C LEU A 412 -24.49 47.09 18.69
N GLU A 413 -24.38 47.60 17.46
CA GLU A 413 -25.00 48.86 17.05
C GLU A 413 -26.52 48.79 17.20
N ARG A 414 -27.14 47.71 16.71
CA ARG A 414 -28.58 47.50 16.88
C ARG A 414 -28.96 47.27 18.33
N ALA A 415 -28.19 46.47 19.07
CA ALA A 415 -28.44 46.25 20.49
C ALA A 415 -28.42 47.58 21.25
N TYR A 416 -27.40 48.42 21.04
CA TYR A 416 -27.26 49.74 21.65
C TYR A 416 -28.40 50.70 21.25
N TYR A 417 -28.87 50.67 20.00
CA TYR A 417 -29.98 51.53 19.57
C TYR A 417 -31.33 51.13 20.19
N TYR A 418 -31.52 49.85 20.50
CA TYR A 418 -32.79 49.32 21.02
C TYR A 418 -32.79 49.03 22.53
N THR A 419 -31.67 49.25 23.23
CA THR A 419 -31.55 49.29 24.70
C THR A 419 -31.46 50.72 25.18
#